data_AF-T0QU81-F1
#
_entry.id   AF-T0QU81-F1
#
_cell.length_a   1.000
_cell.length_b   1.000
_cell.length_c   1.000
_cell.angle_alpha   90.00
_cell.angle_beta   90.00
_cell.angle_gamma   90.00
#
_symmetry.space_group_name_H-M   'P 1'
#
loop_
_entity.id
_entity.type
_entity.pdbx_description
1 polymer ?
#
loop_
_entity_poly.entity_id
_entity_poly.type
_entity_poly.pdbx_seq_one_letter_code
_entity_poly.pdbx_strand_id
1 'polypeptide(L)'
;MADDTIMPPSLFQRTWNTSEVDGLVGLQLSLPGRVFITRRSSADASAPAAEVVLRSNASDLIDLITVQVVNGTYTSTIHDWKMQVSRDDPILKLSVRDTSTRVQGTLLVHIILNSPVRSVSTSAQTILGHGTLLDNASAEAIDIAAYGNENVWIESTGPVAVKGLTLNAYGSGNIQYTVPHLTLGNTLDLNVFGIGSVIVEAAEAFVDSVESTVGGQGSIFVHGTYAVADMASHILGSGSINYYPYGKCGKSKVDIVGGGNINAGSWVCLRAHASVLGSGKAIVQVVDVLDVSGIGRGHIEYFNETPSTLPSGKTGLLSGPRVEIALANTYQTFAPLATPPRQAIFVSVGPANAGWFLPSSATTTFYGVSVPHSAVLSVVGFALVAMLLALVAVLRRKQPTRHRYSSIN
;
A
#
# COMPACT_ATOMS: atom_id res chain seq x y z
N MET A 1 -29.77 -48.43 16.95
CA MET A 1 -29.20 -47.59 15.87
C MET A 1 -29.47 -46.17 16.29
N ALA A 2 -28.44 -45.42 16.68
CA ALA A 2 -28.59 -44.00 16.98
C ALA A 2 -28.77 -43.28 15.65
N ASP A 3 -29.85 -42.52 15.55
CA ASP A 3 -30.20 -41.73 14.38
C ASP A 3 -29.30 -40.48 14.39
N ASP A 4 -28.16 -40.56 13.68
CA ASP A 4 -27.26 -39.44 13.47
C ASP A 4 -27.98 -38.43 12.57
N THR A 5 -28.81 -37.61 13.20
CA THR A 5 -29.46 -36.47 12.54
C THR A 5 -28.39 -35.43 12.27
N ILE A 6 -27.87 -35.41 11.04
CA ILE A 6 -26.98 -34.36 10.56
C ILE A 6 -27.78 -33.06 10.54
N MET A 7 -27.70 -32.27 11.62
CA MET A 7 -28.24 -30.92 11.62
C MET A 7 -27.36 -30.05 10.71
N PRO A 8 -27.93 -29.38 9.69
CA PRO A 8 -27.16 -28.44 8.90
C PRO A 8 -26.60 -27.35 9.81
N PRO A 9 -25.36 -26.87 9.59
CA PRO A 9 -24.77 -25.83 10.43
C PRO A 9 -25.70 -24.62 10.43
N SER A 10 -26.16 -24.22 11.61
CA SER A 10 -27.02 -23.04 11.78
C SER A 10 -26.26 -21.80 11.30
N LEU A 11 -26.76 -21.15 10.26
CA LEU A 11 -26.22 -19.90 9.77
C LEU A 11 -26.87 -18.74 10.53
N PHE A 12 -26.07 -18.03 11.32
CA PHE A 12 -26.48 -16.81 11.99
C PHE A 12 -26.22 -15.60 11.08
N GLN A 13 -27.17 -14.66 11.06
CA GLN A 13 -27.07 -13.41 10.32
C GLN A 13 -27.46 -12.23 11.21
N ARG A 14 -26.70 -11.14 11.13
CA ARG A 14 -27.05 -9.86 11.77
C ARG A 14 -26.83 -8.72 10.78
N THR A 15 -27.75 -7.76 10.77
CA THR A 15 -27.73 -6.60 9.87
C THR A 15 -27.74 -5.30 10.67
N TRP A 16 -26.97 -4.31 10.23
CA TRP A 16 -26.92 -2.96 10.78
C TRP A 16 -27.07 -1.92 9.67
N ASN A 17 -27.73 -0.80 9.98
CA ASN A 17 -27.94 0.31 9.06
C ASN A 17 -27.40 1.61 9.68
N THR A 18 -26.77 2.46 8.89
CA THR A 18 -26.25 3.77 9.32
C THR A 18 -27.21 4.91 8.94
N SER A 19 -28.50 4.78 9.25
CA SER A 19 -29.55 5.72 8.82
C SER A 19 -29.47 7.14 9.42
N GLU A 20 -28.52 7.38 10.33
CA GLU A 20 -28.35 8.68 11.01
C GLU A 20 -27.32 9.60 10.31
N VAL A 21 -26.70 9.16 9.21
CA VAL A 21 -25.62 9.89 8.55
C VAL A 21 -25.86 9.98 7.04
N ASP A 22 -25.70 11.18 6.48
CA ASP A 22 -25.96 11.48 5.06
C ASP A 22 -24.94 10.84 4.09
N GLY A 23 -23.75 10.52 4.57
CA GLY A 23 -22.69 9.89 3.78
C GLY A 23 -21.51 9.45 4.64
N LEU A 24 -20.73 8.50 4.14
CA LEU A 24 -19.50 8.05 4.77
C LEU A 24 -18.31 8.55 3.97
N VAL A 25 -17.28 9.01 4.66
CA VAL A 25 -15.99 9.35 4.06
C VAL A 25 -15.11 8.12 3.94
N GLY A 26 -15.21 7.20 4.90
CA GLY A 26 -14.34 6.04 4.93
C GLY A 26 -14.81 4.87 5.78
N LEU A 27 -14.01 3.81 5.73
CA LEU A 27 -14.21 2.54 6.42
C LEU A 27 -12.98 2.21 7.26
N GLN A 28 -13.20 1.74 8.49
CA GLN A 28 -12.15 1.19 9.35
C GLN A 28 -12.54 -0.23 9.78
N LEU A 29 -11.81 -1.22 9.27
CA LEU A 29 -12.14 -2.64 9.37
C LEU A 29 -11.06 -3.38 10.18
N SER A 30 -11.26 -3.43 11.49
CA SER A 30 -10.39 -4.10 12.46
C SER A 30 -11.00 -5.42 12.91
N LEU A 31 -11.15 -6.35 11.98
CA LEU A 31 -11.78 -7.66 12.19
C LEU A 31 -11.15 -8.74 11.31
N PRO A 32 -11.16 -10.02 11.73
CA PRO A 32 -10.74 -11.11 10.87
C PRO A 32 -11.83 -11.47 9.87
N GLY A 33 -11.49 -12.26 8.86
CA GLY A 33 -12.48 -12.81 7.94
C GLY A 33 -12.48 -12.11 6.58
N ARG A 34 -13.53 -12.37 5.81
CA ARG A 34 -13.68 -11.84 4.45
C ARG A 34 -14.74 -10.75 4.42
N VAL A 35 -14.39 -9.59 3.88
CA VAL A 35 -15.25 -8.43 3.73
C VAL A 35 -15.46 -8.15 2.25
N PHE A 36 -16.72 -8.15 1.80
CA PHE A 36 -17.10 -7.62 0.50
C PHE A 36 -17.71 -6.25 0.69
N ILE A 37 -17.26 -5.30 -0.11
CA ILE A 37 -17.80 -3.96 -0.15
C ILE A 37 -18.35 -3.76 -1.55
N THR A 38 -19.61 -3.36 -1.64
CA THR A 38 -20.30 -3.12 -2.91
C THR A 38 -21.07 -1.83 -2.86
N ARG A 39 -21.16 -1.14 -4.00
CA ARG A 39 -22.05 0.01 -4.13
C ARG A 39 -23.47 -0.45 -4.47
N ARG A 40 -24.48 0.23 -3.93
CA ARG A 40 -25.86 0.11 -4.42
C ARG A 40 -25.92 0.63 -5.87
N SER A 41 -26.64 -0.07 -6.74
CA SER A 41 -26.73 0.23 -8.17
C SER A 41 -27.40 1.58 -8.48
N SER A 42 -28.24 2.07 -7.57
CA SER A 42 -28.88 3.39 -7.64
C SER A 42 -28.75 4.08 -6.30
N ALA A 43 -28.31 5.34 -6.30
CA ALA A 43 -28.34 6.16 -5.09
C ALA A 43 -29.80 6.35 -4.66
N ASP A 44 -30.15 5.80 -3.51
CA ASP A 44 -31.46 5.96 -2.92
C ASP A 44 -31.33 6.97 -1.78
N ALA A 45 -31.94 8.13 -1.95
CA ALA A 45 -31.88 9.22 -0.95
C ALA A 45 -32.51 8.83 0.39
N SER A 46 -33.34 7.77 0.43
CA SER A 46 -33.95 7.23 1.65
C SER A 46 -33.16 6.08 2.27
N ALA A 47 -32.14 5.56 1.58
CA ALA A 47 -31.34 4.45 2.07
C ALA A 47 -30.25 4.92 3.05
N PRO A 48 -29.88 4.09 4.04
CA PRO A 48 -28.78 4.40 4.94
C PRO A 48 -27.47 4.53 4.15
N ALA A 49 -26.54 5.37 4.64
CA ALA A 49 -25.24 5.55 4.00
C ALA A 49 -24.47 4.22 3.80
N ALA A 50 -24.63 3.27 4.73
CA ALA A 50 -24.22 1.89 4.59
C ALA A 50 -25.17 0.91 5.28
N GLU A 51 -25.28 -0.28 4.70
CA GLU A 51 -25.85 -1.49 5.32
C GLU A 51 -24.72 -2.50 5.53
N VAL A 52 -24.61 -3.06 6.73
CA VAL A 52 -23.61 -4.07 7.10
C VAL A 52 -24.32 -5.37 7.42
N VAL A 53 -24.00 -6.44 6.68
CA VAL A 53 -24.54 -7.78 6.89
C VAL A 53 -23.41 -8.73 7.30
N LEU A 54 -23.49 -9.27 8.52
CA LEU A 54 -22.59 -10.30 9.01
C LEU A 54 -23.26 -11.67 8.91
N ARG A 55 -22.50 -12.66 8.45
CA ARG A 55 -22.92 -14.06 8.38
C ARG A 55 -21.86 -14.96 9.01
N SER A 56 -22.28 -15.84 9.91
CA SER A 56 -21.39 -16.77 10.61
C SER A 56 -22.10 -18.07 10.96
N ASN A 57 -21.35 -19.16 11.12
CA ASN A 57 -21.86 -20.38 11.74
C ASN A 57 -21.76 -20.37 13.28
N ALA A 58 -21.26 -19.28 13.88
CA ALA A 58 -21.12 -19.10 15.33
C ALA A 58 -21.77 -17.78 15.77
N SER A 59 -22.77 -17.85 16.64
CA SER A 59 -23.45 -16.67 17.20
C SER A 59 -22.49 -15.80 18.01
N ASP A 60 -21.64 -16.43 18.82
CA ASP A 60 -20.70 -15.76 19.72
C ASP A 60 -19.73 -14.88 18.93
N LEU A 61 -19.36 -15.30 17.71
CA LEU A 61 -18.49 -14.54 16.83
C LEU A 61 -19.17 -13.27 16.30
N ILE A 62 -20.47 -13.32 16.00
CA ILE A 62 -21.25 -12.14 15.60
C ILE A 62 -21.39 -11.17 16.78
N ASP A 63 -21.54 -11.68 18.00
CA ASP A 63 -21.68 -10.87 19.22
C ASP A 63 -20.40 -10.12 19.60
N LEU A 64 -19.23 -10.65 19.21
CA LEU A 64 -17.96 -9.97 19.38
C LEU A 64 -17.76 -8.78 18.44
N ILE A 65 -18.51 -8.67 17.34
CA ILE A 65 -18.30 -7.61 16.35
C ILE A 65 -19.10 -6.37 16.72
N THR A 66 -18.41 -5.25 16.87
CA THR A 66 -19.01 -3.93 17.03
C THR A 66 -19.04 -3.21 15.69
N VAL A 67 -20.19 -2.64 15.37
CA VAL A 67 -20.39 -1.78 14.20
C VAL A 67 -20.82 -0.41 14.72
N GLN A 68 -20.10 0.64 14.37
CA GLN A 68 -20.39 2.01 14.80
C GLN A 68 -19.94 3.02 13.75
N VAL A 69 -20.65 4.14 13.63
CA VAL A 69 -20.15 5.30 12.89
C VAL A 69 -19.45 6.21 13.89
N VAL A 70 -18.19 6.52 13.61
CA VAL A 70 -17.36 7.39 14.44
C VAL A 70 -16.84 8.53 13.59
N ASN A 71 -16.64 9.68 14.22
CA ASN A 71 -15.91 10.77 13.59
C ASN A 71 -14.44 10.36 13.42
N GLY A 72 -13.82 10.85 12.36
CA GLY A 72 -12.42 10.57 12.04
C GLY A 72 -11.51 10.82 13.23
N THR A 73 -10.91 9.76 13.76
CA THR A 73 -9.89 9.91 14.79
C THR A 73 -8.55 10.10 14.12
N TYR A 74 -7.93 11.27 14.31
CA TYR A 74 -6.49 11.43 14.09
C TYR A 74 -5.76 10.55 15.10
N THR A 75 -5.48 9.29 14.77
CA THR A 75 -4.47 8.55 15.51
C THR A 75 -3.13 8.93 14.91
N SER A 76 -2.27 9.59 15.70
CA SER A 76 -0.93 10.00 15.27
C SER A 76 0.05 8.82 15.19
N THR A 77 -0.45 7.62 14.91
CA THR A 77 0.41 6.45 14.70
C THR A 77 1.05 6.55 13.31
N ILE A 78 2.26 5.99 13.16
CA ILE A 78 3.01 5.94 11.88
C ILE A 78 2.22 5.22 10.77
N HIS A 79 1.11 4.59 11.11
CA HIS A 79 0.22 3.88 10.20
C HIS A 79 -0.79 4.79 9.50
N ASP A 80 -1.23 5.88 10.15
CA ASP A 80 -2.36 6.72 9.69
C ASP A 80 -1.94 8.11 9.17
N TRP A 81 -0.67 8.51 9.29
CA TRP A 81 -0.22 9.89 9.00
C TRP A 81 -0.40 10.38 7.56
N LYS A 82 -0.69 9.49 6.59
CA LYS A 82 -1.00 9.85 5.20
C LYS A 82 -2.49 9.79 4.85
N MET A 83 -3.34 9.29 5.75
CA MET A 83 -4.79 9.20 5.48
C MET A 83 -5.42 10.60 5.43
N GLN A 84 -6.09 10.92 4.33
CA GLN A 84 -6.78 12.21 4.15
C GLN A 84 -8.20 12.18 4.74
N VAL A 85 -8.27 11.93 6.04
CA VAL A 85 -9.52 11.98 6.81
C VAL A 85 -9.45 13.07 7.86
N SER A 86 -10.45 13.95 7.86
CA SER A 86 -10.60 15.04 8.80
C SER A 86 -11.22 14.55 10.10
N ARG A 87 -11.06 15.32 11.18
CA ARG A 87 -11.62 14.97 12.49
C ARG A 87 -13.12 14.72 12.46
N ASP A 88 -13.84 15.49 11.66
CA ASP A 88 -15.30 15.48 11.62
C ASP A 88 -15.87 14.59 10.50
N ASP A 89 -14.99 13.91 9.76
CA ASP A 89 -15.41 13.02 8.68
C ASP A 89 -16.04 11.74 9.27
N PRO A 90 -17.26 11.35 8.83
CA PRO A 90 -17.91 10.13 9.31
C PRO A 90 -17.26 8.87 8.73
N ILE A 91 -16.78 7.99 9.61
CA ILE A 91 -16.15 6.70 9.28
C ILE A 91 -17.00 5.56 9.85
N LEU A 92 -17.30 4.57 9.02
CA LEU A 92 -17.88 3.32 9.50
C LEU A 92 -16.77 2.42 10.05
N LYS A 93 -16.80 2.19 11.36
CA LYS A 93 -15.85 1.36 12.09
C LYS A 93 -16.47 0.02 12.45
N LEU A 94 -15.82 -1.05 11.99
CA LEU A 94 -16.09 -2.41 12.44
C LEU A 94 -14.87 -2.91 13.21
N SER A 95 -15.08 -3.36 14.45
CA SER A 95 -14.01 -3.89 15.30
C SER A 95 -14.47 -5.11 16.08
N VAL A 96 -13.50 -5.93 16.50
CA VAL A 96 -13.75 -7.06 17.39
C VAL A 96 -13.50 -6.64 18.83
N ARG A 97 -14.42 -6.99 19.74
CA ARG A 97 -14.25 -6.78 21.19
C ARG A 97 -13.23 -7.76 21.74
N ASP A 98 -12.50 -7.31 22.77
CA ASP A 98 -11.66 -8.21 23.54
C ASP A 98 -12.49 -9.32 24.18
N THR A 99 -12.00 -10.55 24.06
CA THR A 99 -12.63 -11.74 24.63
C THR A 99 -11.66 -12.43 25.59
N SER A 100 -12.16 -12.94 26.72
CA SER A 100 -11.37 -13.74 27.66
C SER A 100 -11.16 -15.19 27.20
N THR A 101 -11.91 -15.62 26.19
CA THR A 101 -11.86 -16.99 25.64
C THR A 101 -11.72 -16.98 24.13
N ARG A 102 -11.21 -18.07 23.56
CA ARG A 102 -11.06 -18.22 22.12
C ARG A 102 -12.42 -18.54 21.50
N VAL A 103 -12.86 -17.70 20.57
CA VAL A 103 -14.09 -17.86 19.78
C VAL A 103 -13.71 -18.18 18.34
N GLN A 104 -14.33 -19.21 17.77
CA GLN A 104 -14.02 -19.69 16.43
C GLN A 104 -15.29 -19.90 15.63
N GLY A 105 -15.21 -19.72 14.32
CA GLY A 105 -16.33 -19.89 13.41
C GLY A 105 -15.96 -19.44 12.01
N THR A 106 -16.93 -19.44 11.10
CA THR A 106 -16.79 -18.82 9.79
C THR A 106 -17.32 -17.39 9.84
N LEU A 107 -16.73 -16.47 9.08
CA LEU A 107 -17.20 -15.09 9.02
C LEU A 107 -17.17 -14.56 7.59
N LEU A 108 -18.31 -14.01 7.18
CA LEU A 108 -18.46 -13.20 5.98
C LEU A 108 -19.12 -11.88 6.37
N VAL A 109 -18.49 -10.78 5.96
CA VAL A 109 -19.01 -9.43 6.11
C VAL A 109 -19.35 -8.90 4.73
N HIS A 110 -20.54 -8.32 4.58
CA HIS A 110 -20.92 -7.62 3.36
C HIS A 110 -21.37 -6.20 3.72
N ILE A 111 -20.65 -5.21 3.21
CA ILE A 111 -20.95 -3.79 3.36
C ILE A 111 -21.53 -3.29 2.04
N ILE A 112 -22.73 -2.72 2.09
CA ILE A 112 -23.42 -2.14 0.94
C ILE A 112 -23.45 -0.63 1.13
N LEU A 113 -22.68 0.09 0.32
CA LEU A 113 -22.55 1.55 0.38
C LEU A 113 -23.60 2.23 -0.50
N ASN A 114 -24.17 3.32 -0.02
CA ASN A 114 -25.05 4.19 -0.82
C ASN A 114 -24.24 5.19 -1.67
N SER A 115 -23.09 5.62 -1.14
CA SER A 115 -22.18 6.59 -1.75
C SER A 115 -20.73 6.05 -1.72
N PRO A 116 -19.88 6.43 -2.68
CA PRO A 116 -18.48 6.01 -2.70
C PRO A 116 -17.72 6.61 -1.52
N VAL A 117 -16.72 5.87 -1.04
CA VAL A 117 -15.81 6.33 0.02
C VAL A 117 -14.45 6.71 -0.55
N ARG A 118 -13.69 7.53 0.17
CA ARG A 118 -12.31 7.88 -0.20
C ARG A 118 -11.24 7.25 0.68
N SER A 119 -11.61 6.72 1.85
CA SER A 119 -10.66 6.20 2.83
C SER A 119 -11.04 4.78 3.26
N VAL A 120 -10.13 3.82 3.18
CA VAL A 120 -10.35 2.45 3.69
C VAL A 120 -9.11 1.98 4.45
N SER A 121 -9.28 1.66 5.73
CA SER A 121 -8.28 1.00 6.55
C SER A 121 -8.79 -0.39 6.91
N THR A 122 -8.00 -1.44 6.67
CA THR A 122 -8.46 -2.82 6.88
C THR A 122 -7.36 -3.76 7.35
N SER A 123 -7.72 -4.69 8.23
CA SER A 123 -6.91 -5.86 8.62
C SER A 123 -7.50 -7.18 8.12
N ALA A 124 -8.61 -7.09 7.39
CA ALA A 124 -9.38 -8.22 6.89
C ALA A 124 -9.06 -8.49 5.42
N GLN A 125 -9.40 -9.69 4.96
CA GLN A 125 -9.42 -9.97 3.53
C GLN A 125 -10.54 -9.15 2.87
N THR A 126 -10.20 -8.14 2.08
CA THR A 126 -11.15 -7.10 1.67
C THR A 126 -11.29 -7.02 0.16
N ILE A 127 -12.54 -7.03 -0.33
CA ILE A 127 -12.86 -6.90 -1.75
C ILE A 127 -13.67 -5.63 -1.93
N LEU A 128 -13.08 -4.62 -2.57
CA LEU A 128 -13.68 -3.37 -2.98
C LEU A 128 -14.12 -3.48 -4.44
N GLY A 129 -15.42 -3.72 -4.65
CA GLY A 129 -15.99 -3.79 -6.00
C GLY A 129 -16.11 -2.43 -6.67
N HIS A 130 -16.50 -2.44 -7.95
CA HIS A 130 -16.72 -1.23 -8.72
C HIS A 130 -17.69 -0.24 -8.05
N GLY A 131 -17.34 1.05 -8.12
CA GLY A 131 -18.13 2.17 -7.60
C GLY A 131 -18.08 2.32 -6.08
N THR A 132 -17.30 1.50 -5.37
CA THR A 132 -17.11 1.62 -3.92
C THR A 132 -16.17 2.76 -3.53
N LEU A 133 -15.16 3.03 -4.35
CA LEU A 133 -14.24 4.15 -4.18
C LEU A 133 -14.68 5.33 -5.06
N LEU A 134 -14.23 6.54 -4.70
CA LEU A 134 -14.34 7.72 -5.56
C LEU A 134 -13.73 7.44 -6.95
N ASP A 135 -14.45 7.81 -8.00
CA ASP A 135 -14.03 7.62 -9.39
C ASP A 135 -14.00 8.93 -10.19
N ASN A 136 -14.76 9.96 -9.81
CA ASN A 136 -14.81 11.24 -10.51
C ASN A 136 -14.83 12.42 -9.53
N ALA A 137 -13.69 12.68 -8.89
CA ALA A 137 -13.55 13.71 -7.87
C ALA A 137 -12.13 14.33 -7.91
N SER A 138 -11.88 15.22 -8.88
CA SER A 138 -10.55 15.80 -9.13
C SER A 138 -9.95 16.62 -7.98
N ALA A 139 -10.77 17.01 -6.98
CA ALA A 139 -10.34 17.72 -5.79
C ALA A 139 -10.01 16.81 -4.59
N GLU A 140 -10.40 15.54 -4.64
CA GLU A 140 -10.29 14.61 -3.50
C GLU A 140 -9.29 13.50 -3.80
N ALA A 141 -8.63 12.98 -2.76
CA ALA A 141 -7.71 11.87 -2.88
C ALA A 141 -8.27 10.61 -2.23
N ILE A 142 -7.86 9.46 -2.74
CA ILE A 142 -8.19 8.14 -2.19
C ILE A 142 -7.02 7.65 -1.33
N ASP A 143 -7.30 7.12 -0.16
CA ASP A 143 -6.32 6.47 0.72
C ASP A 143 -6.79 5.07 1.12
N ILE A 144 -5.96 4.07 0.87
CA ILE A 144 -6.20 2.69 1.28
C ILE A 144 -5.02 2.20 2.10
N ALA A 145 -5.30 1.67 3.29
CA ALA A 145 -4.32 1.06 4.17
C ALA A 145 -4.72 -0.38 4.51
N ALA A 146 -3.85 -1.33 4.19
CA ALA A 146 -3.99 -2.75 4.52
C ALA A 146 -2.98 -3.14 5.60
N TYR A 147 -3.45 -3.85 6.62
CA TYR A 147 -2.66 -4.26 7.77
C TYR A 147 -2.67 -5.78 7.95
N GLY A 148 -1.54 -6.33 8.36
CA GLY A 148 -1.40 -7.75 8.66
C GLY A 148 -1.14 -8.56 7.39
N ASN A 149 -1.79 -9.72 7.30
CA ASN A 149 -1.40 -10.77 6.36
C ASN A 149 -2.43 -11.01 5.26
N GLU A 150 -3.55 -10.30 5.30
CA GLU A 150 -4.66 -10.48 4.38
C GLU A 150 -4.55 -9.58 3.15
N ASN A 151 -5.15 -10.02 2.05
CA ASN A 151 -5.10 -9.31 0.78
C ASN A 151 -6.31 -8.39 0.60
N VAL A 152 -6.10 -7.32 -0.17
CA VAL A 152 -7.10 -6.35 -0.59
C VAL A 152 -7.18 -6.35 -2.12
N TRP A 153 -8.38 -6.53 -2.65
CA TRP A 153 -8.67 -6.39 -4.08
C TRP A 153 -9.51 -5.15 -4.30
N ILE A 154 -9.12 -4.34 -5.26
CA ILE A 154 -9.80 -3.12 -5.65
C ILE A 154 -10.01 -3.20 -7.15
N GLU A 155 -11.27 -3.13 -7.57
CA GLU A 155 -11.64 -3.22 -8.97
C GLU A 155 -12.48 -2.02 -9.39
N SER A 156 -11.99 -1.30 -10.40
CA SER A 156 -12.72 -0.25 -11.10
C SER A 156 -12.93 -0.68 -12.54
N THR A 157 -14.18 -0.83 -12.98
CA THR A 157 -14.50 -1.16 -14.38
C THR A 157 -14.55 0.08 -15.29
N GLY A 158 -14.60 1.27 -14.71
CA GLY A 158 -14.62 2.56 -15.42
C GLY A 158 -13.36 3.40 -15.16
N PRO A 159 -13.20 4.54 -15.88
CA PRO A 159 -12.10 5.47 -15.65
C PRO A 159 -12.17 6.09 -14.25
N VAL A 160 -11.01 6.33 -13.64
CA VAL A 160 -10.89 7.00 -12.34
C VAL A 160 -10.10 8.28 -12.50
N ALA A 161 -10.70 9.41 -12.13
CA ALA A 161 -10.14 10.74 -12.15
C ALA A 161 -10.26 11.40 -10.76
N VAL A 162 -9.15 11.43 -10.02
CA VAL A 162 -9.10 11.97 -8.65
C VAL A 162 -7.84 12.81 -8.45
N LYS A 163 -7.72 13.52 -7.32
CA LYS A 163 -6.53 14.32 -7.01
C LYS A 163 -5.30 13.44 -6.79
N GLY A 164 -5.46 12.34 -6.06
CA GLY A 164 -4.35 11.45 -5.69
C GLY A 164 -4.84 10.10 -5.22
N LEU A 165 -3.92 9.14 -5.21
CA LEU A 165 -4.18 7.78 -4.77
C LEU A 165 -3.02 7.31 -3.90
N THR A 166 -3.33 6.91 -2.68
CA THR A 166 -2.36 6.36 -1.72
C THR A 166 -2.72 4.92 -1.41
N LEU A 167 -1.78 3.98 -1.60
CA LEU A 167 -1.94 2.57 -1.28
C LEU A 167 -0.83 2.14 -0.31
N ASN A 168 -1.21 1.77 0.91
CA ASN A 168 -0.28 1.42 1.99
C ASN A 168 -0.47 -0.03 2.43
N ALA A 169 0.51 -0.90 2.18
CA ALA A 169 0.52 -2.28 2.68
C ALA A 169 1.51 -2.43 3.85
N TYR A 170 0.99 -2.77 5.03
CA TYR A 170 1.77 -3.03 6.25
C TYR A 170 1.66 -4.49 6.66
N GLY A 171 2.76 -5.24 6.64
CA GLY A 171 2.80 -6.66 6.98
C GLY A 171 3.11 -7.55 5.78
N SER A 172 2.38 -8.66 5.62
CA SER A 172 2.58 -9.63 4.54
C SER A 172 1.45 -9.68 3.52
N GLY A 173 0.37 -8.94 3.74
CA GLY A 173 -0.77 -8.85 2.82
C GLY A 173 -0.45 -8.06 1.54
N ASN A 174 -1.22 -8.30 0.48
CA ASN A 174 -1.08 -7.59 -0.78
C ASN A 174 -2.26 -6.67 -1.07
N ILE A 175 -2.02 -5.52 -1.72
CA ILE A 175 -3.07 -4.69 -2.31
C ILE A 175 -2.98 -4.82 -3.83
N GLN A 176 -4.06 -5.23 -4.47
CA GLN A 176 -4.17 -5.28 -5.93
C GLN A 176 -5.25 -4.31 -6.38
N TYR A 177 -4.86 -3.30 -7.16
CA TYR A 177 -5.77 -2.33 -7.76
C TYR A 177 -5.75 -2.44 -9.28
N THR A 178 -6.91 -2.76 -9.87
CA THR A 178 -7.10 -2.86 -11.31
C THR A 178 -8.08 -1.79 -11.79
N VAL A 179 -7.68 -1.01 -12.80
CA VAL A 179 -8.45 0.10 -13.36
C VAL A 179 -8.13 0.24 -14.87
N PRO A 180 -9.08 0.52 -15.77
CA PRO A 180 -8.76 0.71 -17.18
C PRO A 180 -7.96 2.00 -17.44
N HIS A 181 -8.40 3.12 -16.87
CA HIS A 181 -7.76 4.43 -17.03
C HIS A 181 -7.66 5.16 -15.69
N LEU A 182 -6.48 5.68 -15.39
CA LEU A 182 -6.20 6.40 -14.15
C LEU A 182 -5.67 7.81 -14.42
N THR A 183 -6.41 8.83 -13.99
CA THR A 183 -5.99 10.23 -14.08
C THR A 183 -5.85 10.80 -12.67
N LEU A 184 -4.64 11.22 -12.32
CA LEU A 184 -4.33 11.78 -11.01
C LEU A 184 -3.76 13.19 -11.13
N GLY A 185 -4.44 14.16 -10.52
CA GLY A 185 -4.01 15.56 -10.53
C GLY A 185 -2.86 15.89 -9.57
N ASN A 186 -2.24 14.90 -8.93
CA ASN A 186 -1.11 15.09 -8.01
C ASN A 186 -0.24 13.84 -7.90
N THR A 187 -0.56 12.89 -7.02
CA THR A 187 0.38 11.82 -6.66
C THR A 187 -0.27 10.44 -6.64
N LEU A 188 0.39 9.48 -7.26
CA LEU A 188 0.26 8.05 -6.98
C LEU A 188 1.31 7.65 -5.95
N ASP A 189 0.90 7.40 -4.71
CA ASP A 189 1.78 7.11 -3.58
C ASP A 189 1.62 5.65 -3.16
N LEU A 190 2.66 4.85 -3.36
CA LEU A 190 2.65 3.39 -3.14
C LEU A 190 3.64 3.05 -2.05
N ASN A 191 3.15 2.48 -0.94
CA ASN A 191 3.98 2.17 0.21
C ASN A 191 3.84 0.71 0.62
N VAL A 192 4.97 0.04 0.81
CA VAL A 192 5.03 -1.33 1.33
C VAL A 192 5.99 -1.36 2.51
N PHE A 193 5.50 -1.75 3.68
CA PHE A 193 6.29 -1.93 4.89
C PHE A 193 6.12 -3.36 5.41
N GLY A 194 7.07 -4.23 5.13
CA GLY A 194 7.03 -5.65 5.46
C GLY A 194 7.47 -6.54 4.31
N ILE A 195 6.74 -7.62 4.06
CA ILE A 195 7.03 -8.62 3.01
C ILE A 195 5.91 -8.74 1.97
N GLY A 196 4.81 -7.99 2.14
CA GLY A 196 3.69 -7.95 1.21
C GLY A 196 3.98 -7.17 -0.08
N SER A 197 2.94 -6.90 -0.88
CA SER A 197 3.10 -6.18 -2.15
C SER A 197 1.96 -5.20 -2.44
N VAL A 198 2.27 -4.16 -3.21
CA VAL A 198 1.26 -3.26 -3.81
C VAL A 198 1.34 -3.39 -5.32
N ILE A 199 0.20 -3.66 -5.94
CA ILE A 199 0.06 -3.88 -7.38
C ILE A 199 -0.95 -2.88 -7.92
N VAL A 200 -0.53 -2.08 -8.89
CA VAL A 200 -1.40 -1.19 -9.64
C VAL A 200 -1.35 -1.61 -11.10
N GLU A 201 -2.51 -2.01 -11.62
CA GLU A 201 -2.72 -2.37 -13.01
C GLU A 201 -3.64 -1.34 -13.65
N ALA A 202 -3.05 -0.44 -14.45
CA ALA A 202 -3.76 0.56 -15.22
C ALA A 202 -3.39 0.44 -16.69
N ALA A 203 -4.35 0.24 -17.60
CA ALA A 203 -4.00 0.14 -19.03
C ALA A 203 -3.32 1.43 -19.51
N GLU A 204 -3.87 2.58 -19.12
CA GLU A 204 -3.27 3.89 -19.31
C GLU A 204 -3.40 4.74 -18.04
N ALA A 205 -2.36 5.52 -17.74
CA ALA A 205 -2.35 6.40 -16.59
C ALA A 205 -1.65 7.74 -16.88
N PHE A 206 -2.31 8.84 -16.49
CA PHE A 206 -1.78 10.19 -16.50
C PHE A 206 -1.69 10.69 -15.07
N VAL A 207 -0.47 10.86 -14.57
CA VAL A 207 -0.22 11.13 -13.16
C VAL A 207 0.87 12.19 -13.05
N ASP A 208 0.66 13.26 -12.29
CA ASP A 208 1.71 14.28 -12.16
C ASP A 208 2.97 13.71 -11.49
N SER A 209 2.80 12.94 -10.41
CA SER A 209 3.92 12.32 -9.70
C SER A 209 3.64 10.89 -9.24
N VAL A 210 4.66 10.02 -9.33
CA VAL A 210 4.61 8.67 -8.78
C VAL A 210 5.67 8.56 -7.69
N GLU A 211 5.25 8.25 -6.47
CA GLU A 211 6.12 7.95 -5.34
C GLU A 211 5.95 6.49 -4.95
N SER A 212 7.05 5.75 -4.82
CA SER A 212 7.02 4.33 -4.46
C SER A 212 8.07 4.05 -3.40
N THR A 213 7.62 3.56 -2.24
CA THR A 213 8.48 3.30 -1.09
C THR A 213 8.34 1.85 -0.62
N VAL A 214 9.46 1.13 -0.53
CA VAL A 214 9.52 -0.21 0.06
C VAL A 214 10.44 -0.20 1.26
N GLY A 215 9.88 -0.43 2.45
CA GLY A 215 10.61 -0.75 3.68
C GLY A 215 10.51 -2.23 4.00
N GLY A 216 11.63 -2.96 3.97
CA GLY A 216 11.67 -4.41 4.22
C GLY A 216 11.97 -5.22 2.96
N GLN A 217 11.20 -6.29 2.73
CA GLN A 217 11.42 -7.27 1.65
C GLN A 217 10.25 -7.38 0.66
N GLY A 218 9.22 -6.55 0.83
CA GLY A 218 8.05 -6.53 -0.03
C GLY A 218 8.33 -5.97 -1.43
N SER A 219 7.29 -5.86 -2.26
CA SER A 219 7.45 -5.40 -3.65
C SER A 219 6.34 -4.48 -4.14
N ILE A 220 6.69 -3.55 -5.02
CA ILE A 220 5.74 -2.69 -5.73
C ILE A 220 5.77 -3.05 -7.21
N PHE A 221 4.58 -3.18 -7.81
CA PHE A 221 4.39 -3.47 -9.22
C PHE A 221 3.46 -2.43 -9.83
N VAL A 222 3.96 -1.69 -10.81
CA VAL A 222 3.20 -0.70 -11.58
C VAL A 222 3.15 -1.21 -13.02
N HIS A 223 1.98 -1.73 -13.39
CA HIS A 223 1.72 -2.35 -14.69
C HIS A 223 0.84 -1.46 -15.56
N GLY A 224 1.33 -1.08 -16.74
CA GLY A 224 0.56 -0.23 -17.66
C GLY A 224 1.36 0.60 -18.64
N THR A 225 0.66 1.59 -19.22
CA THR A 225 1.27 2.70 -19.96
C THR A 225 1.10 4.00 -19.16
N TYR A 226 2.21 4.54 -18.64
CA TYR A 226 2.18 5.71 -17.76
C TYR A 226 2.83 6.95 -18.40
N ALA A 227 2.21 8.12 -18.21
CA ALA A 227 2.82 9.41 -18.45
C ALA A 227 2.94 10.17 -17.11
N VAL A 228 4.18 10.44 -16.69
CA VAL A 228 4.48 11.01 -15.37
C VAL A 228 5.40 12.22 -15.48
N ALA A 229 5.19 13.27 -14.68
CA ALA A 229 6.12 14.40 -14.67
C ALA A 229 7.35 14.08 -13.79
N ASP A 230 7.12 13.66 -12.55
CA ASP A 230 8.19 13.33 -11.59
C ASP A 230 7.97 11.95 -10.95
N MET A 231 9.00 11.10 -10.97
CA MET A 231 9.00 9.77 -10.38
C MET A 231 10.02 9.70 -9.24
N ALA A 232 9.62 9.15 -8.09
CA ALA A 232 10.49 8.92 -6.95
C ALA A 232 10.33 7.47 -6.45
N SER A 233 11.44 6.76 -6.34
CA SER A 233 11.48 5.36 -5.94
C SER A 233 12.48 5.18 -4.80
N HIS A 234 12.02 4.61 -3.70
CA HIS A 234 12.77 4.51 -2.45
C HIS A 234 12.73 3.08 -1.94
N ILE A 235 13.90 2.47 -1.74
CA ILE A 235 14.02 1.17 -1.09
C ILE A 235 14.86 1.30 0.17
N LEU A 236 14.33 0.77 1.26
CA LEU A 236 15.00 0.57 2.54
C LEU A 236 14.90 -0.90 2.92
N GLY A 237 15.88 -1.70 2.50
CA GLY A 237 15.90 -3.15 2.70
C GLY A 237 16.31 -3.92 1.45
N SER A 238 15.63 -5.03 1.19
CA SER A 238 15.94 -5.98 0.12
C SER A 238 14.75 -6.27 -0.81
N GLY A 239 13.68 -5.46 -0.72
CA GLY A 239 12.52 -5.57 -1.60
C GLY A 239 12.75 -5.08 -3.03
N SER A 240 11.67 -4.93 -3.80
CA SER A 240 11.77 -4.48 -5.19
C SER A 240 10.68 -3.49 -5.61
N ILE A 241 10.99 -2.64 -6.60
CA ILE A 241 10.01 -1.77 -7.27
C ILE A 241 10.12 -2.01 -8.76
N ASN A 242 9.00 -2.29 -9.42
CA ASN A 242 8.95 -2.71 -10.83
C ASN A 242 7.96 -1.83 -11.61
N TYR A 243 8.46 -1.13 -12.63
CA TYR A 243 7.64 -0.32 -13.54
C TYR A 243 7.68 -0.93 -14.94
N TYR A 244 6.54 -1.37 -15.48
CA TYR A 244 6.48 -2.11 -16.76
C TYR A 244 5.07 -2.06 -17.39
N PRO A 245 4.88 -2.43 -18.66
CA PRO A 245 5.89 -2.58 -19.70
C PRO A 245 6.37 -1.24 -20.27
N TYR A 246 5.59 -0.16 -20.17
CA TYR A 246 5.89 1.11 -20.84
C TYR A 246 5.58 2.34 -19.96
N GLY A 247 6.42 3.36 -20.07
CA GLY A 247 6.12 4.66 -19.47
C GLY A 247 7.04 5.76 -19.95
N LYS A 248 6.66 7.00 -19.66
CA LYS A 248 7.47 8.19 -19.90
C LYS A 248 7.51 9.03 -18.63
N CYS A 249 8.68 9.55 -18.30
CA CYS A 249 8.84 10.44 -17.16
C CYS A 249 9.66 11.70 -17.47
N GLY A 250 9.36 12.81 -16.80
CA GLY A 250 10.23 13.98 -16.85
C GLY A 250 11.49 13.77 -16.02
N LYS A 251 11.34 13.50 -14.73
CA LYS A 251 12.47 13.23 -13.83
C LYS A 251 12.26 11.95 -13.06
N SER A 252 13.34 11.21 -12.84
CA SER A 252 13.37 10.05 -11.95
C SER A 252 14.35 10.29 -10.80
N LYS A 253 13.91 9.97 -9.59
CA LYS A 253 14.77 9.89 -8.40
C LYS A 253 14.73 8.46 -7.89
N VAL A 254 15.90 7.86 -7.75
CA VAL A 254 16.08 6.48 -7.28
C VAL A 254 16.96 6.52 -6.04
N ASP A 255 16.46 6.07 -4.90
CA ASP A 255 17.26 5.92 -3.69
C ASP A 255 17.15 4.49 -3.18
N ILE A 256 18.29 3.81 -3.04
CA ILE A 256 18.36 2.45 -2.49
C ILE A 256 19.28 2.45 -1.28
N VAL A 257 18.74 2.04 -0.14
CA VAL A 257 19.49 1.76 1.08
C VAL A 257 19.33 0.28 1.40
N GLY A 258 20.41 -0.49 1.23
CA GLY A 258 20.40 -1.95 1.40
C GLY A 258 20.72 -2.69 0.10
N GLY A 259 20.01 -3.80 -0.14
CA GLY A 259 20.26 -4.76 -1.21
C GLY A 259 19.10 -4.95 -2.18
N GLY A 260 18.09 -4.09 -2.15
CA GLY A 260 16.91 -4.21 -3.01
C GLY A 260 17.13 -3.70 -4.44
N ASN A 261 16.08 -3.84 -5.26
CA ASN A 261 16.14 -3.60 -6.70
C ASN A 261 15.07 -2.62 -7.20
N ILE A 262 15.46 -1.60 -7.95
CA ILE A 262 14.53 -0.70 -8.65
C ILE A 262 14.64 -0.95 -10.16
N ASN A 263 13.58 -1.50 -10.74
CA ASN A 263 13.52 -1.86 -12.15
C ASN A 263 12.62 -0.86 -12.89
N ALA A 264 13.22 0.22 -13.39
CA ALA A 264 12.57 1.30 -14.13
C ALA A 264 13.04 1.39 -15.59
N GLY A 265 13.74 0.36 -16.10
CA GLY A 265 14.26 0.32 -17.47
C GLY A 265 13.19 0.33 -18.56
N SER A 266 11.93 0.07 -18.20
CA SER A 266 10.77 0.12 -19.11
C SER A 266 10.20 1.53 -19.28
N TRP A 267 10.61 2.50 -18.47
CA TRP A 267 10.10 3.87 -18.48
C TRP A 267 11.18 4.84 -18.94
N VAL A 268 10.89 5.59 -20.00
CA VAL A 268 11.84 6.53 -20.60
C VAL A 268 11.77 7.87 -19.88
N CYS A 269 12.82 8.21 -19.15
CA CYS A 269 12.91 9.46 -18.41
C CYS A 269 13.83 10.47 -19.10
N LEU A 270 13.50 11.77 -19.02
CA LEU A 270 14.42 12.81 -19.51
C LEU A 270 15.68 12.85 -18.63
N ARG A 271 15.50 12.91 -17.31
CA ARG A 271 16.61 12.93 -16.34
C ARG A 271 16.42 11.91 -15.24
N ALA A 272 17.51 11.36 -14.73
CA ALA A 272 17.50 10.58 -13.51
C ALA A 272 18.62 10.95 -12.56
N HIS A 273 18.32 10.89 -11.26
CA HIS A 273 19.30 10.86 -10.20
C HIS A 273 19.17 9.54 -9.44
N ALA A 274 20.25 8.78 -9.35
CA ALA A 274 20.28 7.50 -8.64
C ALA A 274 21.29 7.52 -7.50
N SER A 275 20.86 7.13 -6.31
CA SER A 275 21.67 7.04 -5.10
C SER A 275 21.60 5.64 -4.53
N VAL A 276 22.75 5.00 -4.31
CA VAL A 276 22.82 3.66 -3.71
C VAL A 276 23.75 3.64 -2.51
N LEU A 277 23.20 3.28 -1.35
CA LEU A 277 23.92 3.00 -0.12
C LEU A 277 23.80 1.51 0.20
N GLY A 278 24.81 0.73 -0.18
CA GLY A 278 24.82 -0.73 0.00
C GLY A 278 25.20 -1.49 -1.26
N SER A 279 24.44 -2.55 -1.56
CA SER A 279 24.68 -3.48 -2.68
C SER A 279 23.48 -3.61 -3.62
N GLY A 280 22.48 -2.74 -3.49
CA GLY A 280 21.30 -2.76 -4.35
C GLY A 280 21.60 -2.39 -5.79
N LYS A 281 20.61 -2.63 -6.65
CA LYS A 281 20.71 -2.41 -8.10
C LYS A 281 19.53 -1.58 -8.60
N ALA A 282 19.81 -0.66 -9.51
CA ALA A 282 18.75 0.03 -10.27
C ALA A 282 19.01 -0.08 -11.77
N ILE A 283 17.94 -0.34 -12.54
CA ILE A 283 17.94 -0.22 -13.98
C ILE A 283 17.03 0.95 -14.35
N VAL A 284 17.55 1.90 -15.11
CA VAL A 284 16.84 3.11 -15.56
C VAL A 284 16.99 3.30 -17.06
N GLN A 285 15.99 3.90 -17.72
CA GLN A 285 16.14 4.35 -19.11
C GLN A 285 16.09 5.88 -19.14
N VAL A 286 17.17 6.52 -19.58
CA VAL A 286 17.36 7.97 -19.47
C VAL A 286 18.01 8.51 -20.74
N VAL A 287 17.53 9.65 -21.25
CA VAL A 287 18.03 10.22 -22.52
C VAL A 287 18.99 11.41 -22.35
N ASP A 288 18.78 12.28 -21.35
CA ASP A 288 19.59 13.50 -21.19
C ASP A 288 20.67 13.32 -20.11
N VAL A 289 20.29 13.31 -18.83
CA VAL A 289 21.25 13.30 -17.71
C VAL A 289 20.98 12.13 -16.79
N LEU A 290 22.01 11.30 -16.57
CA LEU A 290 22.08 10.36 -15.46
C LEU A 290 23.11 10.86 -14.44
N ASP A 291 22.63 11.29 -13.28
CA ASP A 291 23.47 11.63 -12.13
C ASP A 291 23.46 10.48 -11.12
N VAL A 292 24.62 10.20 -10.53
CA VAL A 292 24.80 9.07 -9.63
C VAL A 292 25.57 9.48 -8.39
N SER A 293 25.03 9.10 -7.23
CA SER A 293 25.68 9.25 -5.94
C SER A 293 25.57 7.97 -5.13
N GLY A 294 26.22 7.93 -3.96
CA GLY A 294 26.16 6.78 -3.07
C GLY A 294 27.52 6.27 -2.62
N ILE A 295 27.46 5.21 -1.82
CA ILE A 295 28.59 4.55 -1.17
C ILE A 295 28.29 3.05 -1.15
N GLY A 296 29.24 2.24 -1.59
CA GLY A 296 29.13 0.78 -1.52
C GLY A 296 29.40 0.11 -2.85
N ARG A 297 28.85 -1.09 -3.01
CA ARG A 297 29.04 -1.96 -4.18
C ARG A 297 27.77 -2.07 -5.03
N GLY A 298 26.89 -1.08 -4.94
CA GLY A 298 25.67 -1.03 -5.72
C GLY A 298 25.93 -0.84 -7.22
N HIS A 299 24.91 -1.15 -8.01
CA HIS A 299 24.95 -1.08 -9.47
C HIS A 299 23.84 -0.16 -9.98
N ILE A 300 24.19 0.78 -10.84
CA ILE A 300 23.26 1.62 -11.58
C ILE A 300 23.45 1.31 -13.07
N GLU A 301 22.43 0.75 -13.68
CA GLU A 301 22.47 0.37 -15.08
C GLU A 301 21.56 1.28 -15.90
N TYR A 302 22.06 1.80 -17.02
CA TYR A 302 21.23 2.48 -18.00
C TYR A 302 20.87 1.53 -19.15
N PHE A 303 19.60 1.54 -19.56
CA PHE A 303 19.06 0.63 -20.57
C PHE A 303 18.76 1.35 -21.90
N ASN A 304 18.85 0.59 -23.00
CA ASN A 304 18.51 0.96 -24.38
C ASN A 304 19.42 2.00 -25.05
N GLU A 305 19.55 3.20 -24.49
CA GLU A 305 20.36 4.28 -25.05
C GLU A 305 21.34 4.83 -24.01
N THR A 306 22.48 5.35 -24.48
CA THR A 306 23.46 5.99 -23.60
C THR A 306 23.02 7.44 -23.31
N PRO A 307 22.85 7.85 -22.04
CA PRO A 307 22.51 9.22 -21.70
C PRO A 307 23.54 10.22 -22.24
N SER A 308 23.09 11.40 -22.63
CA SER A 308 23.98 12.47 -23.13
C SER A 308 25.04 12.89 -22.10
N THR A 309 24.67 12.85 -20.81
CA THR A 309 25.57 13.12 -19.69
C THR A 309 25.62 11.93 -18.74
N LEU A 310 26.83 11.39 -18.54
CA LEU A 310 27.15 10.35 -17.56
C LEU A 310 27.99 10.92 -16.41
N PRO A 311 27.92 10.31 -15.21
CA PRO A 311 28.68 10.79 -14.06
C PRO A 311 30.18 10.55 -14.26
N SER A 312 31.00 11.53 -13.89
CA SER A 312 32.45 11.38 -13.84
C SER A 312 32.82 10.34 -12.79
N GLY A 313 33.40 9.21 -13.20
CA GLY A 313 33.74 8.11 -12.30
C GLY A 313 34.57 8.56 -11.11
N LYS A 314 34.14 8.20 -9.89
CA LYS A 314 34.91 8.43 -8.66
C LYS A 314 35.77 7.21 -8.35
N THR A 315 37.09 7.36 -8.40
CA THR A 315 38.07 6.33 -8.02
C THR A 315 38.55 6.55 -6.57
N GLY A 316 38.73 5.48 -5.78
CA GLY A 316 39.31 5.54 -4.42
C GLY A 316 38.51 4.82 -3.32
N LEU A 317 38.92 5.00 -2.04
CA LEU A 317 38.37 4.33 -0.85
C LEU A 317 36.89 4.67 -0.55
N LEU A 318 36.36 5.71 -1.20
CA LEU A 318 34.94 6.12 -1.19
C LEU A 318 34.31 5.90 -2.58
N SER A 319 34.63 4.78 -3.24
CA SER A 319 34.07 4.45 -4.56
C SER A 319 32.54 4.43 -4.48
N GLY A 320 31.91 5.20 -5.37
CA GLY A 320 30.45 5.20 -5.54
C GLY A 320 29.97 3.92 -6.23
N PRO A 321 28.64 3.78 -6.42
CA PRO A 321 28.09 2.67 -7.19
C PRO A 321 28.64 2.64 -8.62
N ARG A 322 28.68 1.45 -9.21
CA ARG A 322 29.13 1.26 -10.59
C ARG A 322 28.04 1.71 -11.55
N VAL A 323 28.45 2.41 -12.61
CA VAL A 323 27.54 2.83 -13.68
C VAL A 323 27.91 2.06 -14.94
N GLU A 324 26.97 1.28 -15.47
CA GLU A 324 27.18 0.40 -16.61
C GLU A 324 25.96 0.29 -17.52
N ILE A 325 26.13 -0.28 -18.70
CA ILE A 325 25.04 -0.52 -19.64
C ILE A 325 24.29 -1.81 -19.27
N ALA A 326 22.96 -1.76 -19.21
CA ALA A 326 22.12 -2.95 -19.11
C ALA A 326 21.95 -3.58 -20.49
N LEU A 327 22.38 -4.85 -20.64
CA LEU A 327 22.18 -5.61 -21.88
C LEU A 327 20.72 -6.05 -22.08
N ALA A 328 19.96 -6.13 -20.99
CA ALA A 328 18.55 -6.51 -21.00
C ALA A 328 17.80 -5.73 -19.92
N ASN A 329 16.56 -5.35 -20.20
CA ASN A 329 15.66 -4.78 -19.22
C ASN A 329 15.08 -5.91 -18.36
N THR A 330 15.62 -6.08 -17.15
CA THR A 330 15.11 -7.07 -16.19
C THR A 330 14.18 -6.42 -15.19
N TYR A 331 12.99 -6.97 -15.04
CA TYR A 331 12.02 -6.60 -14.02
C TYR A 331 11.25 -7.84 -13.58
N GLN A 332 10.66 -7.77 -12.38
CA GLN A 332 9.73 -8.79 -11.92
C GLN A 332 8.32 -8.43 -12.37
N THR A 333 7.56 -9.43 -12.79
CA THR A 333 6.13 -9.29 -13.05
C THR A 333 5.34 -9.89 -11.90
N PHE A 334 4.17 -9.33 -11.65
CA PHE A 334 3.21 -9.92 -10.73
C PHE A 334 2.16 -10.71 -11.51
N ALA A 335 1.81 -11.89 -11.01
CA ALA A 335 0.65 -12.65 -11.49
C ALA A 335 -0.57 -12.25 -10.65
N PRO A 336 -1.59 -11.59 -11.23
CA PRO A 336 -2.78 -11.16 -10.50
C PRO A 336 -3.43 -12.29 -9.71
N LEU A 337 -3.77 -12.01 -8.46
CA LEU A 337 -4.50 -12.95 -7.62
C LEU A 337 -5.98 -12.94 -8.04
N ALA A 338 -6.57 -14.13 -8.21
CA ALA A 338 -7.99 -14.24 -8.48
C ALA A 338 -8.81 -13.64 -7.32
N THR A 339 -9.82 -12.84 -7.65
CA THR A 339 -10.75 -12.29 -6.66
C THR A 339 -11.46 -13.44 -5.93
N PRO A 340 -11.39 -13.50 -4.59
CA PRO A 340 -12.01 -14.59 -3.84
C PRO A 340 -13.53 -14.63 -4.03
N PRO A 341 -14.16 -15.82 -4.02
CA PRO A 341 -15.61 -15.93 -4.12
C PRO A 341 -16.30 -15.36 -2.87
N ARG A 342 -17.57 -14.96 -3.00
CA ARG A 342 -18.38 -14.46 -1.88
C ARG A 342 -18.79 -15.55 -0.90
N GLN A 343 -17.82 -16.02 -0.11
CA GLN A 343 -17.95 -17.14 0.83
C GLN A 343 -17.28 -16.80 2.17
N ALA A 344 -17.85 -17.32 3.25
CA ALA A 344 -17.30 -17.16 4.60
C ALA A 344 -16.00 -17.96 4.75
N ILE A 345 -15.05 -17.41 5.51
CA ILE A 345 -13.79 -18.09 5.83
C ILE A 345 -13.72 -18.37 7.32
N PHE A 346 -12.99 -19.42 7.71
CA PHE A 346 -12.76 -19.74 9.11
C PHE A 346 -11.91 -18.64 9.76
N VAL A 347 -12.32 -18.22 10.95
CA VAL A 347 -11.62 -17.24 11.78
C VAL A 347 -11.56 -17.72 13.22
N SER A 348 -10.55 -17.22 13.93
CA SER A 348 -10.30 -17.55 15.32
C SER A 348 -9.89 -16.28 16.05
N VAL A 349 -10.75 -15.80 16.94
CA VAL A 349 -10.50 -14.65 17.81
C VAL A 349 -10.13 -15.18 19.19
N GLY A 350 -9.10 -14.63 19.82
CA GLY A 350 -8.70 -15.02 21.17
C GLY A 350 -8.35 -13.80 22.03
N PRO A 351 -8.03 -14.01 23.32
CA PRO A 351 -7.62 -12.94 24.22
C PRO A 351 -6.39 -12.22 23.68
N ALA A 352 -6.32 -10.90 23.87
CA ALA A 352 -5.19 -10.07 23.42
C ALA A 352 -3.82 -10.52 23.97
N ASN A 353 -3.81 -11.33 25.04
CA ASN A 353 -2.62 -11.94 25.64
C ASN A 353 -2.15 -13.21 24.94
N ALA A 354 -2.94 -13.75 24.01
CA ALA A 354 -2.50 -14.71 23.02
C ALA A 354 -1.93 -13.89 21.86
N GLY A 355 -0.60 -13.81 21.79
CA GLY A 355 0.16 -12.97 20.85
C GLY A 355 -0.50 -12.82 19.48
N TRP A 356 -0.65 -11.56 19.08
CA TRP A 356 -1.25 -11.11 17.83
C TRP A 356 -0.76 -11.97 16.63
N PHE A 357 -1.72 -12.48 15.86
CA PHE A 357 -1.57 -13.00 14.49
C PHE A 357 -0.26 -13.74 14.13
N LEU A 358 -0.09 -14.97 14.63
CA LEU A 358 0.76 -15.96 13.97
C LEU A 358 -0.14 -16.85 13.08
N PRO A 359 -0.10 -16.75 11.74
CA PRO A 359 -0.52 -17.87 10.91
C PRO A 359 0.36 -19.07 11.25
N SER A 360 -0.24 -20.26 11.28
CA SER A 360 0.35 -21.50 11.78
C SER A 360 1.53 -21.98 10.92
N SER A 361 2.71 -21.42 11.13
CA SER A 361 4.03 -22.04 10.84
C SER A 361 5.17 -21.06 11.12
N ALA A 362 5.46 -20.78 12.40
CA ALA A 362 6.74 -20.20 12.81
C ALA A 362 7.02 -20.54 14.28
N THR A 363 7.55 -21.74 14.52
CA THR A 363 8.32 -22.00 15.74
C THR A 363 9.65 -21.24 15.63
N THR A 364 9.84 -20.18 16.42
CA THR A 364 11.16 -19.89 17.01
C THR A 364 11.02 -18.98 18.23
N THR A 365 11.44 -19.56 19.35
CA THR A 365 11.90 -19.01 20.62
C THR A 365 12.43 -17.57 20.59
N PHE A 366 11.82 -16.68 21.38
CA PHE A 366 12.54 -15.63 22.10
C PHE A 366 12.10 -15.63 23.56
N TYR A 367 13.08 -15.87 24.44
CA TYR A 367 12.93 -15.88 25.89
C TYR A 367 12.65 -14.46 26.42
N GLY A 368 11.91 -14.45 27.52
CA GLY A 368 11.31 -13.30 28.18
C GLY A 368 12.16 -12.05 28.37
N VAL A 369 11.58 -10.91 27.99
CA VAL A 369 11.58 -9.70 28.81
C VAL A 369 10.19 -9.09 28.71
N SER A 370 9.44 -9.12 29.81
CA SER A 370 8.18 -8.37 29.93
C SER A 370 8.50 -6.89 30.15
N VAL A 371 8.25 -6.06 29.14
CA VAL A 371 8.31 -4.59 29.26
C VAL A 371 6.92 -4.01 28.95
N PRO A 372 6.42 -3.02 29.72
CA PRO A 372 5.09 -2.46 29.52
C PRO A 372 4.90 -1.85 28.11
N HIS A 373 3.74 -2.14 27.52
CA HIS A 373 3.41 -2.03 26.10
C HIS A 373 3.02 -0.63 25.59
N SER A 374 3.56 0.47 26.14
CA SER A 374 3.19 1.83 25.67
C SER A 374 4.35 2.73 25.25
N ALA A 375 5.60 2.25 25.22
CA ALA A 375 6.74 3.14 24.92
C ALA A 375 7.86 2.54 24.04
N VAL A 376 7.81 1.27 23.62
CA VAL A 376 8.99 0.63 22.96
C VAL A 376 8.85 0.52 21.44
N LEU A 377 7.64 0.39 20.89
CA LEU A 377 7.44 0.35 19.43
C LEU A 377 7.45 1.75 18.79
N SER A 378 7.19 2.80 19.57
CA SER A 378 7.34 4.18 19.10
C SER A 378 8.83 4.56 19.05
N VAL A 379 9.63 4.27 20.08
CA VAL A 379 11.01 4.81 20.18
C VAL A 379 11.95 4.23 19.13
N VAL A 380 11.83 2.96 18.75
CA VAL A 380 12.70 2.37 17.70
C VAL A 380 12.29 2.84 16.29
N GLY A 381 11.00 2.95 16.03
CA GLY A 381 10.47 3.52 14.78
C GLY A 381 10.80 5.02 14.64
N PHE A 382 10.63 5.80 15.72
CA PHE A 382 11.02 7.21 15.76
C PHE A 382 12.53 7.39 15.61
N ALA A 383 13.37 6.53 16.18
CA ALA A 383 14.81 6.63 16.02
C ALA A 383 15.27 6.32 14.58
N LEU A 384 14.67 5.32 13.93
CA LEU A 384 14.98 4.99 12.54
C LEU A 384 14.42 6.05 11.57
N VAL A 385 13.21 6.55 11.78
CA VAL A 385 12.60 7.61 10.96
C VAL A 385 13.29 8.97 11.19
N ALA A 386 13.69 9.30 12.42
CA ALA A 386 14.47 10.50 12.71
C ALA A 386 15.90 10.40 12.17
N MET A 387 16.53 9.22 12.21
CA MET A 387 17.78 8.98 11.47
C MET A 387 17.57 9.07 9.96
N LEU A 388 16.44 8.61 9.42
CA LEU A 388 16.04 8.76 8.01
C LEU A 388 15.94 10.25 7.62
N LEU A 389 15.23 11.05 8.41
CA LEU A 389 15.04 12.48 8.14
C LEU A 389 16.35 13.26 8.31
N ALA A 390 17.17 12.89 9.30
CA ALA A 390 18.50 13.45 9.46
C ALA A 390 19.42 13.07 8.28
N LEU A 391 19.36 11.83 7.80
CA LEU A 391 20.15 11.37 6.65
C LEU A 391 19.68 12.05 5.35
N VAL A 392 18.38 12.15 5.11
CA VAL A 392 17.80 12.87 3.96
C VAL A 392 18.12 14.36 4.03
N ALA A 393 18.08 14.99 5.22
CA ALA A 393 18.46 16.39 5.40
C ALA A 393 19.96 16.63 5.15
N VAL A 394 20.82 15.71 5.59
CA VAL A 394 22.27 15.75 5.33
C VAL A 394 22.57 15.54 3.84
N LEU A 395 21.84 14.65 3.16
CA LEU A 395 21.95 14.43 1.72
C LEU A 395 21.43 15.63 0.91
N ARG A 396 20.34 16.29 1.34
CA ARG A 396 19.87 17.55 0.75
C ARG A 396 20.87 18.70 0.92
N ARG A 397 21.59 18.78 2.04
CA ARG A 397 22.65 19.79 2.26
C ARG A 397 23.90 19.57 1.40
N LYS A 398 24.12 18.37 0.87
CA LYS A 398 25.25 18.05 -0.01
C LYS A 398 24.95 18.24 -1.51
N GLN A 399 23.75 18.69 -1.87
CA GLN A 399 23.52 19.17 -3.24
C GLN A 399 24.42 20.40 -3.48
N PRO A 400 25.29 20.40 -4.51
CA PRO A 400 26.08 21.57 -4.83
C PRO A 400 25.14 22.74 -5.13
N THR A 401 25.42 23.90 -4.56
CA THR A 401 24.78 25.16 -4.93
C THR A 401 24.77 25.29 -6.44
N ARG A 402 23.59 25.54 -7.03
CA ARG A 402 23.40 25.83 -8.46
C ARG A 402 24.49 26.79 -8.93
N HIS A 403 25.53 26.27 -9.58
CA HIS A 403 26.42 27.13 -10.33
C HIS A 403 25.61 27.61 -11.55
N ARG A 404 25.35 28.92 -11.59
CA ARG A 404 24.97 29.61 -12.81
C ARG A 404 26.10 29.38 -13.80
N TYR A 405 25.90 28.50 -14.78
CA TYR A 405 26.81 28.40 -15.90
C TYR A 405 26.58 29.59 -16.81
N SER A 406 27.63 30.40 -16.93
CA SER A 406 27.82 31.38 -18.00
C SER A 406 27.71 30.67 -19.34
N SER A 407 26.87 31.17 -20.24
CA SER A 407 26.95 30.84 -21.66
C SER A 407 28.36 31.20 -22.14
N ILE A 408 29.02 30.29 -22.84
CA ILE A 408 30.13 30.63 -23.71
C ILE A 408 29.58 30.51 -25.13
N ASN A 409 29.89 31.55 -25.91
CA ASN A 409 29.38 31.90 -27.25
C ASN A 409 29.18 30.75 -28.23
#